data_AF-A0A376TER1-F1
#
_entry.id   AF-A0A376TER1-F1
#
_cell.length_a   1.000
_cell.length_b   1.000
_cell.length_c   1.000
_cell.angle_alpha   90.00
_cell.angle_beta   90.00
_cell.angle_gamma   90.00
#
_symmetry.space_group_name_H-M   'P 1'
#
loop_
_entity.id
_entity.type
_entity.pdbx_description
1 polymer ?
#
loop_
_entity_poly.entity_id
_entity_poly.type
_entity_poly.pdbx_seq_one_letter_code
_entity_poly.pdbx_strand_id
1 'polypeptide(L)' 'MAFRMSEQPRTIKIYNLLAGTNEFIGEGDAYIPPHTGLPANSTYIAPPDIPAGFVAVFTVMRHRGISLKIIGVKRFMT' A
#
# COMPACT_ATOMS: atom_id res chain seq x y z
N MET A 1 8.88 3.15 -6.55
CA MET A 1 8.11 3.99 -7.51
C MET A 1 7.18 4.91 -6.71
N ALA A 2 6.96 6.16 -7.12
CA ALA A 2 6.03 7.08 -6.47
C ALA A 2 4.71 7.18 -7.25
N PHE A 3 3.59 7.33 -6.55
CA PHE A 3 2.28 7.51 -7.18
C PHE A 3 2.27 8.83 -7.95
N ARG A 4 1.88 8.82 -9.23
CA ARG A 4 1.77 10.02 -10.05
C ARG A 4 0.31 10.46 -10.11
N MET A 5 0.00 11.65 -9.61
CA MET A 5 -1.33 12.24 -9.76
C MET A 5 -1.64 12.52 -11.24
N SER A 6 -2.92 12.53 -11.59
CA SER A 6 -3.42 12.68 -12.96
C SER A 6 -4.33 13.90 -13.07
N GLU A 7 -4.38 14.54 -14.24
CA GLU A 7 -5.36 15.60 -14.55
C GLU A 7 -6.76 15.04 -14.84
N GLN A 8 -6.84 13.74 -15.16
CA GLN A 8 -8.09 13.03 -15.42
C GLN A 8 -8.42 12.08 -14.27
N PRO A 9 -9.73 11.90 -13.95
CA PRO A 9 -10.12 10.90 -12.99
C PRO A 9 -9.78 9.49 -13.50
N ARG A 10 -9.47 8.59 -12.58
CA ARG A 10 -9.24 7.19 -12.93
C ARG A 10 -9.62 6.25 -11.79
N THR A 11 -10.07 5.06 -12.14
CA THR A 11 -10.21 3.96 -11.19
C THR A 11 -8.97 3.08 -11.27
N ILE A 12 -8.36 2.78 -10.14
CA ILE A 12 -7.20 1.90 -10.06
C ILE A 12 -7.36 0.84 -8.99
N LYS A 13 -6.74 -0.31 -9.19
CA LYS A 13 -6.58 -1.31 -8.14
C LYS A 13 -5.68 -0.76 -7.03
N ILE A 14 -6.14 -0.90 -5.80
CA ILE A 14 -5.42 -0.55 -4.58
C ILE A 14 -5.38 -1.75 -3.64
N TYR A 15 -4.43 -1.70 -2.71
CA TYR A 15 -4.25 -2.66 -1.64
C TYR A 15 -4.38 -1.90 -0.33
N ASN A 16 -5.38 -2.28 0.47
CA ASN A 16 -5.71 -1.65 1.73
C ASN A 16 -4.81 -2.19 2.84
N LEU A 17 -4.42 -1.28 3.73
CA LEU A 17 -3.52 -1.53 4.83
C LEU A 17 -4.26 -1.26 6.14
N LEU A 18 -4.06 -2.11 7.14
CA LEU A 18 -4.57 -1.88 8.48
C LEU A 18 -3.91 -0.63 9.07
N ALA A 19 -4.74 0.30 9.54
CA ALA A 19 -4.25 1.50 10.20
C ALA A 19 -3.41 1.13 11.45
N GLY A 20 -2.24 1.75 11.58
CA GLY A 20 -1.33 1.52 12.71
C GLY A 20 -0.30 0.40 12.50
N THR A 21 -0.65 -0.71 11.84
CA THR A 21 0.28 -1.83 11.59
C THR A 21 0.79 -1.89 10.15
N ASN A 22 0.10 -1.26 9.20
CA ASN A 22 0.35 -1.34 7.76
C ASN A 22 0.33 -2.77 7.21
N GLU A 23 -0.38 -3.67 7.86
CA GLU A 23 -0.61 -5.04 7.40
C GLU A 23 -1.60 -5.03 6.23
N PHE A 24 -1.31 -5.80 5.18
CA PHE A 24 -2.23 -5.97 4.06
C PHE A 24 -3.52 -6.66 4.51
N ILE A 25 -4.68 -6.05 4.21
CA ILE A 25 -6.00 -6.55 4.62
C ILE A 25 -6.94 -6.85 3.46
N GLY A 26 -6.55 -6.55 2.22
CA GLY A 26 -7.36 -6.84 1.04
C GLY A 26 -7.14 -5.85 -0.10
N GLU A 27 -7.57 -6.23 -1.29
CA GLU A 27 -7.54 -5.39 -2.48
C GLU A 27 -8.92 -4.87 -2.85
N GLY A 28 -8.96 -3.80 -3.65
CA GLY A 28 -10.19 -3.25 -4.20
C GLY A 28 -9.89 -2.17 -5.23
N ASP A 29 -10.94 -1.66 -5.86
CA ASP A 29 -10.83 -0.54 -6.80
C ASP A 29 -11.11 0.78 -6.10
N ALA A 30 -10.30 1.79 -6.39
CA ALA A 30 -10.48 3.15 -5.90
C ALA A 30 -10.62 4.12 -7.06
N TYR A 31 -11.70 4.91 -7.04
CA TYR A 31 -11.83 6.10 -7.87
C TYR A 31 -10.91 7.20 -7.32
N ILE A 32 -10.01 7.70 -8.16
CA ILE A 32 -9.07 8.77 -7.86
C ILE A 32 -9.46 10.01 -8.66
N PRO A 33 -9.97 11.07 -8.01
CA PRO A 33 -10.22 12.35 -8.66
C PRO A 33 -8.93 12.99 -9.22
N PRO A 34 -9.04 13.92 -10.20
CA PRO A 34 -7.91 14.71 -10.66
C PRO A 34 -7.13 15.36 -9.51
N HIS A 35 -5.81 15.42 -9.66
CA HIS A 35 -4.89 16.10 -8.74
C HIS A 35 -4.96 15.61 -7.28
N THR A 36 -5.45 14.39 -7.03
CA THR A 36 -5.48 13.77 -5.70
C THR A 36 -4.52 12.58 -5.58
N GLY A 37 -4.14 12.27 -4.34
CA GLY A 37 -3.34 11.09 -4.00
C GLY A 37 -4.19 9.84 -3.78
N LEU A 38 -3.53 8.76 -3.34
CA LEU A 38 -4.21 7.55 -2.91
C LEU A 38 -5.03 7.77 -1.63
N PRO A 39 -6.09 6.97 -1.40
CA PRO A 39 -6.75 6.89 -0.10
C PRO A 39 -5.77 6.61 1.04
N ALA A 40 -6.09 7.10 2.24
CA ALA A 40 -5.29 6.82 3.43
C ALA A 40 -5.17 5.30 3.67
N ASN A 41 -4.01 4.89 4.19
CA ASN A 41 -3.71 3.48 4.46
C ASN A 41 -3.92 2.56 3.24
N SER A 42 -3.52 3.03 2.05
CA SER A 42 -3.55 2.21 0.85
C SER A 42 -2.24 2.31 0.06
N THR A 43 -2.07 1.40 -0.89
CA THR A 43 -0.94 1.41 -1.82
C THR A 43 -1.42 0.91 -3.19
N TYR A 44 -0.75 1.36 -4.24
CA TYR A 44 -0.97 0.87 -5.62
C TYR A 44 0.07 -0.21 -6.01
N ILE A 45 0.92 -0.58 -5.06
CA ILE A 45 1.95 -1.60 -5.21
C ILE A 45 1.38 -2.90 -4.68
N ALA A 46 1.33 -3.94 -5.53
CA ALA A 46 0.87 -5.26 -5.13
C ALA A 46 1.73 -5.83 -3.98
N PRO A 47 1.12 -6.57 -3.04
CA PRO A 47 1.90 -7.38 -2.12
C PRO A 47 2.68 -8.45 -2.92
N PRO A 48 3.84 -8.90 -2.42
CA PRO A 48 4.48 -10.12 -2.93
C PRO A 48 3.62 -11.34 -2.64
N ASP A 49 4.00 -12.51 -3.15
CA ASP A 49 3.40 -13.79 -2.75
C ASP A 49 3.48 -13.96 -1.23
N ILE A 50 2.34 -14.26 -0.60
CA ILE A 50 2.21 -14.38 0.85
C ILE A 50 2.05 -15.87 1.20
N PRO A 51 3.06 -16.49 1.84
CA PRO A 51 2.93 -17.86 2.31
C PRO A 51 1.82 -18.00 3.35
N ALA A 52 1.22 -19.19 3.45
CA ALA A 52 0.22 -19.48 4.48
C ALA A 52 0.76 -19.19 5.89
N GLY A 53 -0.04 -18.49 6.70
CA GLY A 53 0.35 -18.08 8.06
C GLY A 53 1.21 -16.82 8.14
N PHE A 54 1.38 -16.08 7.04
CA PHE A 54 2.03 -14.77 7.02
C PHE A 54 1.08 -13.67 6.52
N VAL A 55 1.46 -12.43 6.80
CA VAL A 55 0.84 -11.22 6.24
C VAL A 55 1.91 -10.29 5.69
N ALA A 56 1.65 -9.65 4.56
CA ALA A 56 2.52 -8.62 4.01
C ALA A 56 2.40 -7.33 4.86
N VAL A 57 3.54 -6.72 5.19
CA VAL A 57 3.62 -5.47 5.95
C VAL A 57 4.33 -4.43 5.11
N PHE A 58 3.70 -3.28 4.95
CA PHE A 58 4.25 -2.16 4.19
C PHE A 58 4.86 -1.14 5.15
N THR A 59 6.18 -1.06 5.21
CA THR A 59 6.85 -0.04 6.02
C THR A 59 7.34 1.11 5.16
N VAL A 60 7.27 2.32 5.72
CA VAL A 60 7.88 3.52 5.14
C VAL A 60 9.18 3.76 5.89
N MET A 61 10.31 3.38 5.30
CA MET A 61 11.60 3.81 5.80
C MET A 61 11.88 5.23 5.31
N ARG A 62 11.89 6.19 6.24
CA ARG A 62 12.44 7.52 5.99
C ARG A 62 13.92 7.50 6.38
N HIS A 63 14.81 7.53 5.39
CA HIS A 63 16.24 7.75 5.63
C HIS A 63 16.70 8.96 4.83
N ARG A 64 17.21 10.00 5.52
CA ARG A 64 17.76 11.23 4.91
C ARG A 64 16.81 11.89 3.89
N GLY A 65 15.54 12.05 4.24
CA GLY A 65 14.54 12.69 3.37
C GLY A 65 14.04 11.83 2.21
N ILE A 66 14.56 10.60 2.05
CA ILE A 66 14.10 9.63 1.06
C ILE A 66 13.14 8.66 1.75
N SER A 67 11.93 8.54 1.19
CA SER A 67 10.90 7.64 1.67
C SER A 67 10.92 6.36 0.82
N LEU A 68 11.54 5.29 1.32
CA LEU A 68 11.48 3.96 0.71
C LEU A 68 10.31 3.18 1.30
N LYS A 69 9.39 2.72 0.43
CA LYS A 69 8.39 1.72 0.80
C LYS A 69 9.04 0.34 0.73
N ILE A 70 9.24 -0.30 1.87
CA ILE A 70 9.74 -1.67 1.96
C ILE A 70 8.57 -2.58 2.27
N ILE A 71 8.51 -3.70 1.56
CA ILE A 71 7.48 -4.73 1.77
C ILE A 71 8.17 -5.92 2.43
N GLY A 72 7.72 -6.28 3.61
CA GLY A 72 8.16 -7.47 4.33
C GLY A 72 6.98 -8.41 4.58
N VAL A 73 7.27 -9.58 5.16
CA VAL A 73 6.25 -10.51 5.65
C VAL A 73 6.43 -10.72 7.15
N LYS A 74 5.33 -10.75 7.89
CA LYS A 74 5.30 -11.07 9.33
C LYS A 74 4.44 -12.31 9.54
N ARG A 75 4.90 -13.22 10.40
CA ARG A 75 4.14 -14.42 10.76
C ARG A 75 2.96 -14.05 11.65
N PHE A 76 1.79 -14.64 11.43
CA PHE A 76 0.71 -14.60 12.40
C PHE A 76 1.18 -15.31 13.68
N MET A 77 1.15 -14.60 14.81
CA MET A 77 1.25 -15.25 16.12
C MET A 77 -0.18 -15.67 16.49
N THR A 78 -0.42 -16.98 16.54
CA THR A 78 -1.60 -17.56 17.20
C THR A 78 -1.51 -17.39 18.69
#